data_AF-A0A2S3XP79-F1
#
_entry.id   AF-A0A2S3XP79-F1
#
_cell.length_a   1.000
_cell.length_b   1.000
_cell.length_c   1.000
_cell.angle_alpha   90.00
_cell.angle_beta   90.00
_cell.angle_gamma   90.00
#
_symmetry.space_group_name_H-M   'P 1'
#
loop_
_entity.id
_entity.type
_entity.pdbx_description
1 polymer ?
#
loop_
_entity_poly.entity_id
_entity_poly.type
_entity_poly.pdbx_seq_one_letter_code
_entity_poly.pdbx_strand_id
1 'polypeptide(L)'
;MKPVTRQLALLLSGLAILAGINATVWRYEHAMSSGEVVLLRLAPVDPRSLMQGDYMRLNYEIARELTSRDARANQDKGSDTLVIRLDAHQVATLVAAGKPDRLASDERLLQVHQSEQQWQIGPDAYFFEEGTGEQYEAARYGEFRLQADGKTLLVGLRDEAYQPIGQIRARW
;
A
#
# COMPACT_ATOMS: atom_id res chain seq x y z
N MET A 1 49.37 29.34 0.19
CA MET A 1 48.39 28.54 -0.59
C MET A 1 47.50 29.53 -1.34
N LYS A 2 47.45 29.46 -2.68
CA LYS A 2 46.81 30.50 -3.52
C LYS A 2 45.29 30.56 -3.25
N PRO A 3 44.65 31.75 -3.17
CA PRO A 3 43.23 31.89 -2.80
C PRO A 3 42.30 31.12 -3.75
N VAL A 4 42.70 30.97 -5.02
CA VAL A 4 41.98 30.23 -6.06
C VAL A 4 41.82 28.74 -5.74
N THR A 5 42.83 28.07 -5.14
CA THR A 5 42.71 26.65 -4.79
C THR A 5 41.78 26.40 -3.62
N ARG A 6 41.63 27.37 -2.69
CA ARG A 6 40.66 27.27 -1.59
C ARG A 6 39.21 27.46 -2.09
N GLN A 7 38.99 28.39 -3.01
CA GLN A 7 37.68 28.60 -3.64
C GLN A 7 37.26 27.38 -4.49
N LEU A 8 38.20 26.79 -5.23
CA LEU A 8 37.96 25.58 -6.00
C LEU A 8 37.61 24.38 -5.10
N ALA A 9 38.32 24.22 -3.98
CA ALA A 9 38.03 23.16 -3.02
C ALA A 9 36.64 23.32 -2.36
N LEU A 10 36.24 24.55 -2.04
CA LEU A 10 34.91 24.86 -1.50
C LEU A 10 33.80 24.62 -2.54
N LEU A 11 34.04 24.96 -3.81
CA LEU A 11 33.11 24.67 -4.90
C LEU A 11 32.95 23.16 -5.13
N LEU A 12 34.05 22.42 -5.15
CA LEU A 12 34.04 20.96 -5.32
C LEU A 12 33.35 20.24 -4.16
N SER A 13 33.60 20.66 -2.91
CA SER A 13 32.91 20.09 -1.76
C SER A 13 31.42 20.43 -1.76
N GLY A 14 31.03 21.65 -2.11
CA GLY A 14 29.63 22.05 -2.29
C GLY A 14 28.93 21.22 -3.36
N LEU A 15 29.59 21.01 -4.51
CA LEU A 15 29.05 20.19 -5.61
C LEU A 15 28.89 18.72 -5.21
N ALA A 16 29.86 18.17 -4.45
CA ALA A 16 29.81 16.80 -3.95
C ALA A 16 28.65 16.59 -2.95
N ILE A 17 28.42 17.55 -2.05
CA ILE A 17 27.28 17.53 -1.12
C ILE A 17 25.97 17.58 -1.91
N LEU A 18 25.85 18.47 -2.91
CA LEU A 18 24.65 18.60 -3.73
C LEU A 18 24.35 17.30 -4.51
N ALA A 19 25.39 16.67 -5.08
CA ALA A 19 25.28 15.39 -5.78
C ALA A 19 24.86 14.26 -4.84
N GLY A 20 25.43 14.20 -3.63
CA GLY A 20 25.06 13.20 -2.62
C GLY A 20 23.59 13.32 -2.16
N ILE A 21 23.11 14.56 -1.97
CA ILE A 21 21.71 14.82 -1.62
C ILE A 21 20.80 14.42 -2.79
N ASN A 22 21.11 14.83 -4.02
CA ASN A 22 20.30 14.48 -5.20
C ASN A 22 20.26 12.97 -5.47
N ALA A 23 21.38 12.27 -5.31
CA ALA A 23 21.42 10.81 -5.45
C ALA A 23 20.57 10.12 -4.37
N THR A 24 20.56 10.66 -3.15
CA THR A 24 19.74 10.16 -2.05
C THR A 24 18.25 10.38 -2.36
N VAL A 25 17.88 11.59 -2.78
CA VAL A 25 16.50 11.92 -3.20
C VAL A 25 16.05 11.01 -4.34
N TRP A 26 16.86 10.85 -5.38
CA TRP A 26 16.52 9.98 -6.51
C TRP A 26 16.33 8.52 -6.08
N ARG A 27 17.17 8.02 -5.17
CA ARG A 27 17.07 6.64 -4.67
C ARG A 27 15.82 6.43 -3.81
N TYR A 28 15.45 7.42 -2.99
CA TYR A 28 14.20 7.40 -2.23
C TYR A 28 12.98 7.57 -3.13
N GLU A 29 13.01 8.49 -4.10
CA GLU A 29 11.94 8.66 -5.09
C GLU A 29 11.74 7.41 -5.94
N HIS A 30 12.82 6.73 -6.36
CA HIS A 30 12.72 5.49 -7.14
C HIS A 30 12.20 4.31 -6.29
N ALA A 31 12.62 4.23 -5.02
CA ALA A 31 12.06 3.25 -4.09
C ALA A 31 10.57 3.50 -3.80
N MET A 32 10.15 4.78 -3.72
CA MET A 32 8.76 5.16 -3.42
C MET A 32 7.84 5.12 -4.66
N SER A 33 8.38 5.32 -5.87
CA SER A 33 7.61 5.36 -7.13
C SER A 33 7.48 4.01 -7.84
N SER A 34 8.26 3.00 -7.45
CA SER A 34 8.28 1.67 -8.10
C SER A 34 7.22 0.70 -7.58
N GLY A 35 6.31 1.14 -6.70
CA GLY A 35 5.19 0.31 -6.26
C GLY A 35 4.17 0.09 -7.37
N GLU A 36 3.90 -1.16 -7.71
CA GLU A 36 2.86 -1.56 -8.67
C GLU A 36 1.48 -1.26 -8.07
N VAL A 37 0.59 -0.66 -8.87
CA VAL A 37 -0.78 -0.42 -8.43
C VAL A 37 -1.53 -1.74 -8.44
N VAL A 38 -2.12 -2.11 -7.31
CA VAL A 38 -2.91 -3.32 -7.14
C VAL A 38 -4.23 -2.97 -6.48
N LEU A 39 -5.30 -3.64 -6.89
CA LEU A 39 -6.64 -3.42 -6.38
C LEU A 39 -7.03 -4.57 -5.46
N LEU A 40 -7.32 -4.27 -4.20
CA LEU A 40 -7.82 -5.25 -3.24
C LEU A 40 -9.32 -5.07 -3.08
N ARG A 41 -10.10 -6.13 -3.28
CA ARG A 41 -11.56 -6.06 -3.13
C ARG A 41 -11.93 -5.85 -1.66
N LEU A 42 -12.80 -4.87 -1.45
CA LEU A 42 -13.36 -4.54 -0.14
C LEU A 42 -14.53 -5.49 0.16
N ALA A 43 -14.56 -6.00 1.39
CA ALA A 43 -15.73 -6.64 1.96
C ALA A 43 -16.80 -5.57 2.31
N PRO A 44 -18.07 -5.95 2.55
CA PRO A 44 -19.14 -4.99 2.82
C PRO A 44 -18.72 -3.96 3.87
N VAL A 45 -18.72 -2.71 3.46
CA VAL A 45 -18.18 -1.60 4.23
C VAL A 45 -19.29 -1.03 5.11
N ASP A 46 -19.02 -0.86 6.41
CA ASP A 46 -19.97 -0.28 7.36
C ASP A 46 -19.53 1.17 7.65
N PRO A 47 -20.25 2.21 7.20
CA PRO A 47 -19.91 3.61 7.41
C PRO A 47 -20.17 3.99 8.88
N ARG A 48 -19.22 3.66 9.78
CA ARG A 48 -19.36 3.99 11.19
C ARG A 48 -18.80 5.37 11.53
N SER A 49 -19.75 6.24 11.89
CA SER A 49 -19.67 7.49 12.65
C SER A 49 -19.38 8.80 11.90
N LEU A 50 -20.38 9.27 11.15
CA LEU A 50 -20.67 10.69 10.84
C LEU A 50 -20.56 11.66 12.05
N MET A 51 -20.57 11.15 13.28
CA MET A 51 -20.72 11.96 14.50
C MET A 51 -19.39 12.28 15.20
N GLN A 52 -18.29 11.59 14.88
CA GLN A 52 -16.98 11.79 15.53
C GLN A 52 -15.83 12.05 14.54
N GLY A 53 -16.12 12.06 13.24
CA GLY A 53 -15.17 12.30 12.16
C GLY A 53 -15.46 11.39 10.97
N ASP A 54 -15.22 11.90 9.78
CA ASP A 54 -15.52 11.22 8.52
C ASP A 54 -14.45 10.19 8.17
N TYR A 55 -14.64 8.97 8.67
CA TYR A 55 -13.82 7.82 8.29
C TYR A 55 -14.67 6.59 7.98
N MET A 56 -14.12 5.73 7.13
CA MET A 56 -14.74 4.49 6.70
C MET A 56 -13.84 3.32 7.07
N ARG A 57 -14.40 2.33 7.76
CA ARG A 57 -13.66 1.12 8.11
C ARG A 57 -13.49 0.26 6.87
N LEU A 58 -12.26 -0.07 6.54
CA LEU A 58 -11.93 -0.92 5.41
C LEU A 58 -11.74 -2.36 5.90
N ASN A 59 -12.49 -3.27 5.28
CA ASN A 59 -12.29 -4.70 5.41
C ASN A 59 -12.02 -5.26 4.01
N TYR A 60 -11.12 -6.23 3.90
CA TYR A 60 -10.73 -6.82 2.61
C TYR A 60 -11.24 -8.26 2.50
N GLU A 61 -11.66 -8.66 1.31
CA GLU A 61 -12.17 -10.02 1.08
C GLU A 61 -11.10 -11.08 1.38
N ILE A 62 -9.85 -10.85 0.92
CA ILE A 62 -8.71 -11.73 1.18
C ILE A 62 -8.46 -11.89 2.69
N ALA A 63 -8.50 -10.80 3.45
CA ALA A 63 -8.32 -10.83 4.91
C ALA A 63 -9.40 -11.69 5.59
N ARG A 64 -10.66 -11.52 5.19
CA ARG A 64 -11.79 -12.30 5.72
C ARG A 64 -11.69 -13.77 5.35
N GLU A 65 -11.26 -14.07 4.12
CA GLU A 65 -11.03 -15.44 3.65
C GLU A 65 -9.93 -16.12 4.47
N LEU A 66 -8.79 -15.45 4.69
CA LEU A 66 -7.71 -15.95 5.53
C LEU A 66 -8.18 -16.19 6.96
N THR A 67 -8.91 -15.24 7.56
CA THR A 67 -9.43 -15.40 8.93
C THR A 67 -10.37 -16.60 9.01
N SER A 68 -11.18 -16.87 8.00
CA SER A 68 -12.05 -18.04 7.99
C SER A 68 -11.30 -19.38 7.86
N ARG A 69 -10.16 -19.39 7.14
CA ARG A 69 -9.31 -20.57 6.94
C ARG A 69 -8.44 -20.86 8.17
N ASP A 70 -7.88 -19.82 8.76
CA ASP A 70 -6.97 -19.87 9.91
C ASP A 70 -7.69 -19.67 11.25
N ALA A 71 -9.02 -19.56 11.29
CA ALA A 71 -9.81 -19.54 12.54
C ALA A 71 -9.57 -20.77 13.45
N ARG A 72 -8.87 -21.79 12.95
CA ARG A 72 -8.46 -22.99 13.69
C ARG A 72 -6.93 -23.08 13.92
N ALA A 73 -6.15 -22.20 13.30
CA ALA A 73 -4.70 -22.17 13.42
C ALA A 73 -4.27 -21.19 14.52
N ASN A 74 -3.15 -21.54 15.16
CA ASN A 74 -2.70 -21.05 16.46
C ASN A 74 -2.52 -19.52 16.53
N GLN A 75 -2.59 -18.96 17.75
CA GLN A 75 -2.50 -17.53 18.08
C GLN A 75 -1.11 -16.91 17.87
N ASP A 76 -0.41 -17.22 16.77
CA ASP A 76 0.90 -16.65 16.50
C ASP A 76 0.74 -15.24 15.94
N LYS A 77 0.88 -14.25 16.82
CA LYS A 77 0.98 -12.83 16.45
C LYS A 77 2.22 -12.65 15.55
N GLY A 78 2.00 -12.40 14.26
CA GLY A 78 3.08 -12.28 13.29
C GLY A 78 2.67 -11.63 11.98
N SER A 79 3.68 -11.18 11.23
CA SER A 79 3.51 -10.86 9.81
C SER A 79 3.73 -12.12 8.98
N ASP A 80 2.80 -12.43 8.09
CA ASP A 80 2.94 -13.51 7.12
C ASP A 80 3.04 -12.94 5.69
N THR A 81 3.66 -13.69 4.79
CA THR A 81 3.80 -13.30 3.39
C THR A 81 3.05 -14.27 2.51
N LEU A 82 2.00 -13.75 1.86
CA LEU A 82 1.12 -14.51 0.98
C LEU A 82 1.46 -14.24 -0.47
N VAL A 83 1.06 -15.16 -1.34
CA VAL A 83 1.14 -14.95 -2.79
C VAL A 83 -0.23 -14.57 -3.30
N ILE A 84 -0.29 -13.42 -3.98
CA ILE A 84 -1.47 -12.95 -4.70
C ILE A 84 -1.22 -13.04 -6.20
N ARG A 85 -2.29 -13.25 -6.96
CA ARG A 85 -2.29 -13.14 -8.41
C ARG A 85 -3.07 -11.91 -8.83
N LEU A 86 -2.53 -11.18 -9.78
CA LEU A 86 -3.16 -10.00 -10.37
C LEU A 86 -3.87 -10.41 -11.67
N ASP A 87 -5.11 -9.95 -11.84
CA ASP A 87 -5.83 -10.10 -13.10
C ASP A 87 -5.51 -8.97 -14.10
N ALA A 88 -6.21 -8.96 -15.24
CA ALA A 88 -6.04 -7.92 -16.27
C ALA A 88 -6.41 -6.49 -15.80
N HIS A 89 -7.18 -6.37 -14.72
CA HIS A 89 -7.56 -5.11 -14.08
C HIS A 89 -6.75 -4.81 -12.82
N GLN A 90 -5.67 -5.56 -12.58
CA GLN A 90 -4.82 -5.49 -11.39
C GLN A 90 -5.54 -5.83 -10.09
N VAL A 91 -6.67 -6.54 -10.15
CA VAL A 91 -7.37 -7.05 -8.97
C VAL A 91 -6.60 -8.23 -8.40
N ALA A 92 -6.20 -8.09 -7.15
CA ALA A 92 -5.49 -9.10 -6.40
C ALA A 92 -6.44 -10.19 -5.91
N THR A 93 -6.08 -11.44 -6.20
CA THR A 93 -6.76 -12.65 -5.72
C THR A 93 -5.76 -13.53 -4.98
N LEU A 94 -6.17 -14.12 -3.85
CA LEU A 94 -5.31 -14.99 -3.04
C LEU A 94 -4.99 -16.31 -3.78
N VAL A 95 -3.71 -16.69 -3.82
CA VAL A 95 -3.27 -18.00 -4.35
C VAL A 95 -2.97 -18.94 -3.19
N ALA A 96 -3.89 -19.86 -2.90
CA ALA A 96 -3.80 -20.78 -1.76
C ALA A 96 -2.55 -21.70 -1.75
N ALA A 97 -1.95 -21.94 -2.92
CA ALA A 97 -0.79 -22.81 -3.10
C ALA A 97 0.44 -22.07 -3.63
N GLY A 98 0.44 -20.74 -3.59
CA GLY A 98 1.54 -19.93 -4.09
C GLY A 98 2.77 -20.11 -3.23
N LYS A 99 3.95 -20.22 -3.86
CA LYS A 99 5.23 -20.33 -3.16
C LYS A 99 5.96 -19.00 -3.27
N PRO A 100 6.36 -18.37 -2.16
CA PRO A 100 7.06 -17.09 -2.21
C PRO A 100 8.42 -17.19 -2.92
N ASP A 101 9.03 -18.38 -2.96
CA ASP A 101 10.31 -18.64 -3.65
C ASP A 101 10.22 -18.70 -5.18
N ARG A 102 9.01 -18.86 -5.74
CA ARG A 102 8.82 -18.97 -7.20
C ARG A 102 7.51 -18.35 -7.62
N LEU A 103 7.52 -17.03 -7.75
CA LEU A 103 6.41 -16.25 -8.28
C LEU A 103 6.34 -16.37 -9.82
N ALA A 104 5.14 -16.56 -10.35
CA ALA A 104 4.85 -16.36 -11.76
C ALA A 104 4.85 -14.86 -12.14
N SER A 105 4.83 -14.54 -13.44
CA SER A 105 4.85 -13.15 -13.92
C SER A 105 3.63 -12.33 -13.49
N ASP A 106 2.51 -12.99 -13.23
CA ASP A 106 1.23 -12.44 -12.75
C ASP A 106 1.06 -12.56 -11.23
N GLU A 107 2.05 -13.11 -10.52
CA GLU A 107 2.02 -13.30 -9.07
C GLU A 107 2.89 -12.27 -8.35
N ARG A 108 2.44 -11.84 -7.18
CA ARG A 108 3.15 -10.92 -6.30
C ARG A 108 3.08 -11.39 -4.86
N LEU A 109 4.03 -10.92 -4.06
CA LEU A 109 4.02 -11.13 -2.62
C LEU A 109 3.12 -10.08 -1.98
N LEU A 110 2.34 -10.47 -0.98
CA LEU A 110 1.52 -9.60 -0.16
C LEU A 110 1.82 -9.87 1.30
N GLN A 111 2.36 -8.88 1.99
CA GLN A 111 2.57 -8.96 3.43
C GLN A 111 1.25 -8.67 4.14
N VAL A 112 0.86 -9.60 5.01
CA VAL A 112 -0.33 -9.48 5.86
C VAL A 112 0.10 -9.58 7.32
N HIS A 113 -0.67 -8.97 8.21
CA HIS A 113 -0.37 -8.99 9.63
C HIS A 113 -1.57 -9.53 10.41
N GLN A 114 -1.33 -10.46 11.33
CA GLN A 114 -2.38 -10.97 12.20
C GLN A 114 -2.46 -10.14 13.48
N SER A 115 -3.62 -9.54 13.74
CA SER A 115 -3.89 -8.76 14.95
C SER A 115 -5.24 -9.17 15.53
N GLU A 116 -5.34 -9.42 16.84
CA GLU A 116 -6.62 -9.71 17.53
C GLU A 116 -7.53 -10.73 16.78
N GLN A 117 -6.95 -11.87 16.35
CA GLN A 117 -7.63 -12.97 15.63
C GLN A 117 -8.16 -12.63 14.22
N GLN A 118 -7.84 -11.46 13.68
CA GLN A 118 -8.15 -11.05 12.31
C GLN A 118 -6.86 -10.82 11.51
N TRP A 119 -6.88 -11.19 10.25
CA TRP A 119 -5.84 -10.80 9.31
C TRP A 119 -6.10 -9.37 8.84
N GLN A 120 -5.07 -8.56 8.79
CA GLN A 120 -5.12 -7.17 8.37
C GLN A 120 -4.18 -6.94 7.19
N ILE A 121 -4.65 -6.16 6.22
CA ILE A 121 -3.92 -5.83 5.00
C ILE A 121 -3.88 -4.31 4.91
N GLY A 122 -2.72 -3.71 5.18
CA GLY A 122 -2.61 -2.26 5.25
C GLY A 122 -3.53 -1.63 6.33
N PRO A 123 -3.98 -0.37 6.14
CA PRO A 123 -4.84 0.30 7.10
C PRO A 123 -6.27 -0.25 7.11
N ASP A 124 -6.87 -0.24 8.29
CA ASP A 124 -8.25 -0.67 8.59
C ASP A 124 -9.27 0.46 8.51
N ALA A 125 -8.82 1.70 8.29
CA ALA A 125 -9.66 2.88 8.15
C ALA A 125 -9.14 3.83 7.07
N TYR A 126 -10.08 4.48 6.37
CA TYR A 126 -9.82 5.55 5.41
C TYR A 126 -10.52 6.83 5.87
N PHE A 127 -9.75 7.90 6.04
CA PHE A 127 -10.25 9.20 6.49
C PHE A 127 -10.49 10.11 5.30
N PHE A 128 -11.63 10.78 5.28
CA PHE A 128 -12.03 11.72 4.23
C PHE A 128 -12.60 13.00 4.85
N GLU A 129 -12.87 13.98 3.99
CA GLU A 129 -13.45 15.26 4.42
C GLU A 129 -14.95 15.09 4.71
N GLU A 130 -15.43 15.56 5.85
CA GLU A 130 -16.49 16.56 5.91
C GLU A 130 -17.67 16.48 4.91
N GLY A 131 -18.54 15.48 4.92
CA GLY A 131 -19.69 15.36 4.00
C GLY A 131 -19.39 14.70 2.66
N THR A 132 -18.21 14.09 2.49
CA THR A 132 -17.88 13.28 1.30
C THR A 132 -18.06 11.78 1.53
N GLY A 133 -18.63 11.34 2.66
CA GLY A 133 -18.80 9.92 2.97
C GLY A 133 -19.67 9.14 1.98
N GLU A 134 -20.73 9.75 1.45
CA GLU A 134 -21.70 9.08 0.57
C GLU A 134 -21.08 8.56 -0.73
N GLN A 135 -20.14 9.31 -1.33
CA GLN A 135 -19.42 8.84 -2.52
C GLN A 135 -18.52 7.64 -2.21
N TYR A 136 -17.98 7.54 -1.00
CA TYR A 136 -17.13 6.43 -0.58
C TYR A 136 -17.92 5.16 -0.25
N GLU A 137 -19.25 5.23 -0.07
CA GLU A 137 -20.10 4.03 0.05
C GLU A 137 -20.11 3.17 -1.22
N ALA A 138 -19.89 3.81 -2.39
CA ALA A 138 -19.75 3.12 -3.66
C ALA A 138 -18.39 2.39 -3.81
N ALA A 139 -17.46 2.54 -2.85
CA ALA A 139 -16.15 1.90 -2.91
C ALA A 139 -16.28 0.37 -2.89
N ARG A 140 -15.72 -0.27 -3.91
CA ARG A 140 -15.64 -1.74 -4.03
C ARG A 140 -14.21 -2.24 -3.96
N TYR A 141 -13.23 -1.40 -4.27
CA TYR A 141 -11.82 -1.78 -4.25
C TYR A 141 -10.99 -0.74 -3.51
N GLY A 142 -10.02 -1.20 -2.71
CA GLY A 142 -8.92 -0.39 -2.22
C GLY A 142 -7.81 -0.37 -3.24
N GLU A 143 -7.34 0.82 -3.61
CA GLU A 143 -6.16 1.01 -4.45
C GLU A 143 -4.91 1.04 -3.58
N PHE A 144 -4.03 0.06 -3.80
CA PHE A 144 -2.78 -0.08 -3.08
C PHE A 144 -1.59 0.05 -4.00
N ARG A 145 -0.49 0.58 -3.46
CA ARG A 145 0.84 0.43 -4.05
C ARG A 145 1.55 -0.72 -3.38
N LEU A 146 1.81 -1.76 -4.17
CA LEU A 146 2.55 -2.94 -3.74
C LEU A 146 4.03 -2.76 -4.05
N GLN A 147 4.85 -2.83 -3.01
CA GLN A 147 6.30 -2.79 -3.13
C GLN A 147 6.87 -4.18 -3.42
N ALA A 148 8.09 -4.22 -3.95
CA ALA A 148 8.78 -5.48 -4.25
C ALA A 148 9.02 -6.37 -3.00
N ASP A 149 9.00 -5.79 -1.80
CA ASP A 149 9.10 -6.52 -0.53
C ASP A 149 7.76 -7.11 -0.04
N GLY A 150 6.67 -6.87 -0.77
CA GLY A 150 5.32 -7.30 -0.43
C GLY A 150 4.53 -6.33 0.44
N LYS A 151 5.12 -5.20 0.85
CA LYS A 151 4.38 -4.17 1.60
C LYS A 151 3.38 -3.46 0.70
N THR A 152 2.20 -3.22 1.25
CA THR A 152 1.14 -2.46 0.59
C THR A 152 0.89 -1.14 1.27
N LEU A 153 0.77 -0.08 0.48
CA LEU A 153 0.35 1.24 0.93
C LEU A 153 -0.99 1.58 0.28
N LEU A 154 -2.02 1.87 1.10
CA LEU A 154 -3.31 2.34 0.57
C LEU A 154 -3.15 3.76 0.04
N VAL A 155 -3.50 3.97 -1.23
CA VAL A 155 -3.39 5.25 -1.93
C VAL A 155 -4.77 5.88 -2.17
N GLY A 156 -5.80 5.06 -2.34
CA GLY A 156 -7.16 5.52 -2.59
C GLY A 156 -8.17 4.39 -2.63
N LEU A 157 -9.38 4.74 -3.05
CA LEU A 157 -10.50 3.81 -3.18
C LEU A 157 -11.04 3.89 -4.61
N ARG A 158 -11.58 2.79 -5.11
CA ARG A 158 -12.21 2.69 -6.42
C ARG A 158 -13.60 2.09 -6.34
N ASP A 159 -14.45 2.52 -7.26
CA ASP A 159 -15.80 1.99 -7.45
C ASP A 159 -15.79 0.65 -8.22
N GLU A 160 -16.98 0.11 -8.50
CA GLU A 160 -17.16 -1.12 -9.26
C GLU A 160 -16.64 -1.02 -10.72
N ALA A 161 -16.59 0.19 -11.28
CA ALA A 161 -16.07 0.47 -12.61
C ALA A 161 -14.55 0.72 -12.64
N TYR A 162 -13.85 0.47 -11.52
CA TYR A 162 -12.42 0.72 -11.34
C TYR A 162 -12.03 2.20 -11.48
N GLN A 163 -12.99 3.11 -11.30
CA GLN A 163 -12.74 4.55 -11.26
C GLN A 163 -12.38 4.97 -9.84
N PRO A 164 -11.40 5.87 -9.68
CA PRO A 164 -11.04 6.41 -8.37
C PRO A 164 -12.16 7.26 -7.79
N ILE A 165 -12.43 7.07 -6.50
CA ILE A 165 -13.42 7.84 -5.74
C ILE A 165 -12.69 8.92 -4.94
N GLY A 166 -13.07 10.18 -5.18
CA GLY A 166 -12.51 11.34 -4.49
C GLY A 166 -11.02 11.58 -4.81
N GLN A 167 -10.27 12.10 -3.84
CA GLN A 167 -8.86 12.41 -4.04
C GLN A 167 -7.96 11.19 -3.76
N ILE A 168 -7.32 10.67 -4.79
CA ILE A 168 -6.23 9.70 -4.64
C ILE A 168 -5.04 10.42 -4.02
N ARG A 169 -4.64 10.02 -2.82
CA ARG A 169 -3.45 10.59 -2.15
C ARG A 169 -2.18 9.97 -2.73
N ALA A 170 -1.81 10.42 -3.92
CA ALA A 170 -0.67 9.87 -4.67
C ALA A 170 0.70 10.39 -4.19
N ARG A 171 0.78 11.33 -3.25
CA ARG A 171 2.03 11.95 -2.80
C ARG A 171 2.01 12.27 -1.31
N TRP A 172 3.09 11.90 -0.63
CA TRP A 172 3.52 12.48 0.64
C TRP A 172 4.74 13.36 0.35
#